data_AF-A0AAD5UPH3-F1
#
_entry.id   AF-A0AAD5UPH3-F1
#
_cell.length_a   1.000
_cell.length_b   1.000
_cell.length_c   1.000
_cell.angle_alpha   90.00
_cell.angle_beta   90.00
_cell.angle_gamma   90.00
#
_symmetry.space_group_name_H-M   'P 1'
#
loop_
_entity.id
_entity.type
_entity.pdbx_description
1 polymer ?
#
loop_
_entity_poly.entity_id
_entity_poly.type
_entity_poly.pdbx_seq_one_letter_code
_entity_poly.pdbx_strand_id
1 'polypeptide(L)'
;MTTSQPPPQFHSPSTASRGPYQPISVSPTIESLLVAFESPDFSSVSNLAFDVLHSMKMLPSFSVSNPSSSVLQLLDCIVGADPNSDMYSEDDHSISWGHAQYHSGSLSLSQALLSWGSLGNVDTALRFIAAGVQTVKMAKHICFIDNLPDTSLLASCYLQNTLELIWQHWKEAGGKLTKSQLMTWIQDKEIGCKNKNAKKEDLVNVILSASSDLIPTEEDINSFLDKPSKRKRS
;
A
#
# COMPACT_ATOMS: atom_id res chain seq x y z
N MET A 1 -28.59 -59.27 13.07
CA MET A 1 -27.17 -59.18 12.63
C MET A 1 -27.07 -57.96 11.74
N THR A 2 -26.69 -56.82 12.31
CA THR A 2 -26.64 -55.52 11.64
C THR A 2 -25.20 -55.31 11.17
N THR A 3 -24.97 -55.38 9.86
CA THR A 3 -23.66 -55.11 9.24
C THR A 3 -23.41 -53.61 9.23
N SER A 4 -22.45 -53.16 10.03
CA SER A 4 -21.95 -51.78 10.06
C SER A 4 -21.01 -51.57 8.88
N GLN A 5 -21.35 -50.63 8.00
CA GLN A 5 -20.52 -50.24 6.86
C GLN A 5 -19.47 -49.22 7.34
N PRO A 6 -18.18 -49.38 7.01
CA PRO A 6 -17.15 -48.44 7.45
C PRO A 6 -17.38 -47.06 6.80
N PRO A 7 -17.00 -45.96 7.49
CA PRO A 7 -17.16 -44.62 6.97
C PRO A 7 -16.33 -44.42 5.69
N PRO A 8 -16.80 -43.54 4.77
CA PRO A 8 -16.09 -43.26 3.53
C PRO A 8 -14.71 -42.69 3.85
N GLN A 9 -13.67 -43.33 3.31
CA GLN A 9 -12.32 -42.79 3.33
C GLN A 9 -12.31 -41.54 2.45
N PHE A 10 -12.11 -40.38 3.06
CA PHE A 10 -11.73 -39.18 2.34
C PHE A 10 -10.36 -39.44 1.72
N HIS A 11 -10.34 -39.70 0.41
CA HIS A 11 -9.09 -39.66 -0.33
C HIS A 11 -8.58 -38.22 -0.30
N SER A 12 -7.52 -37.97 0.45
CA SER A 12 -6.69 -36.77 0.28
C SER A 12 -6.37 -36.63 -1.22
N PRO A 13 -6.52 -35.44 -1.81
CA PRO A 13 -6.12 -35.23 -3.19
C PRO A 13 -4.65 -35.63 -3.32
N SER A 14 -4.38 -36.45 -4.32
CA SER A 14 -3.04 -36.89 -4.71
C SER A 14 -2.07 -35.71 -4.72
N THR A 15 -1.01 -35.79 -3.91
CA THR A 15 0.17 -34.93 -3.96
C THR A 15 0.92 -35.18 -5.27
N ALA A 16 0.33 -34.76 -6.39
CA ALA A 16 1.12 -34.44 -7.56
C ALA A 16 2.12 -33.39 -7.11
N SER A 17 3.41 -33.71 -7.18
CA SER A 17 4.55 -32.85 -6.85
C SER A 17 4.30 -31.41 -7.33
N ARG A 18 3.80 -30.56 -6.43
CA ARG A 18 3.56 -29.13 -6.66
C ARG A 18 4.95 -28.53 -6.93
N GLY A 19 5.15 -27.99 -8.12
CA GLY A 19 6.39 -27.25 -8.40
C GLY A 19 6.51 -26.05 -7.46
N PRO A 20 7.72 -25.58 -7.14
CA PRO A 20 7.90 -24.42 -6.27
C PRO A 20 7.25 -23.18 -6.88
N TYR A 21 6.56 -22.38 -6.07
CA TYR A 21 6.02 -21.09 -6.45
C TYR A 21 7.16 -20.15 -6.82
N GLN A 22 6.98 -19.40 -7.92
CA GLN A 22 7.98 -18.45 -8.35
C GLN A 22 7.90 -17.17 -7.51
N PRO A 23 9.02 -16.66 -6.98
CA PRO A 23 9.03 -15.39 -6.27
C PRO A 23 8.51 -14.26 -7.17
N ILE A 24 7.60 -13.46 -6.62
CA ILE A 24 7.10 -12.24 -7.26
C ILE A 24 7.73 -11.07 -6.55
N SER A 25 8.31 -10.13 -7.30
CA SER A 25 8.84 -8.89 -6.76
C SER A 25 8.07 -7.70 -7.33
N VAL A 26 7.78 -6.72 -6.48
CA VAL A 26 7.14 -5.46 -6.87
C VAL A 26 8.07 -4.31 -6.48
N SER A 27 8.42 -3.48 -7.46
CA SER A 27 9.25 -2.30 -7.23
C SER A 27 8.51 -1.27 -6.36
N PRO A 28 9.13 -0.74 -5.29
CA PRO A 28 8.52 0.27 -4.41
C PRO A 28 8.66 1.69 -4.96
N THR A 29 8.62 1.86 -6.28
CA THR A 29 8.61 3.18 -6.91
C THR A 29 7.18 3.61 -7.22
N ILE A 30 6.93 4.92 -7.19
CA ILE A 30 5.60 5.48 -7.48
C ILE A 30 5.11 5.02 -8.86
N GLU A 31 5.96 5.09 -9.89
CA GLU A 31 5.63 4.71 -11.26
C GLU A 31 5.27 3.23 -11.37
N SER A 32 6.03 2.33 -10.74
CA SER A 32 5.74 0.90 -10.77
C SER A 32 4.45 0.56 -10.02
N LEU A 33 4.18 1.25 -8.92
CA LEU A 33 2.95 1.06 -8.15
C LEU A 33 1.72 1.59 -8.89
N LEU A 34 1.81 2.76 -9.53
CA LEU A 34 0.73 3.29 -10.37
C LEU A 34 0.33 2.28 -11.45
N VAL A 35 1.31 1.74 -12.19
CA VAL A 35 1.08 0.68 -13.19
C VAL A 35 0.46 -0.57 -12.56
N ALA A 36 0.89 -0.97 -11.36
CA ALA A 36 0.31 -2.12 -10.68
C ALA A 36 -1.19 -1.92 -10.38
N PHE A 37 -1.58 -0.72 -9.91
CA PHE A 37 -2.97 -0.39 -9.57
C PHE A 37 -3.88 -0.13 -10.78
N GLU A 38 -3.35 -0.06 -11.99
CA GLU A 38 -4.15 -0.10 -13.23
C GLU A 38 -4.72 -1.50 -13.52
N SER A 39 -4.13 -2.56 -12.94
CA SER A 39 -4.64 -3.92 -13.12
C SER A 39 -6.07 -4.06 -12.55
N PRO A 40 -6.99 -4.76 -13.25
CA PRO A 40 -8.33 -5.10 -12.73
C PRO A 40 -8.29 -5.79 -11.37
N ASP A 41 -7.18 -6.47 -11.07
CA ASP A 41 -6.90 -7.15 -9.81
C ASP A 41 -7.03 -6.25 -8.58
N PHE A 42 -6.84 -4.94 -8.74
CA PHE A 42 -6.84 -3.96 -7.66
C PHE A 42 -7.96 -2.92 -7.78
N SER A 43 -8.97 -3.19 -8.62
CA SER A 43 -10.08 -2.26 -8.89
C SER A 43 -10.84 -1.78 -7.65
N SER A 44 -10.90 -2.60 -6.58
CA SER A 44 -11.55 -2.24 -5.32
C SER A 44 -10.81 -1.15 -4.53
N VAL A 45 -9.49 -1.01 -4.72
CA VAL A 45 -8.64 -0.09 -3.96
C VAL A 45 -7.96 0.97 -4.83
N SER A 46 -8.11 0.90 -6.16
CA SER A 46 -7.38 1.74 -7.12
C SER A 46 -7.52 3.24 -6.86
N ASN A 47 -8.74 3.73 -6.60
CA ASN A 47 -8.97 5.15 -6.30
C ASN A 47 -8.19 5.62 -5.06
N LEU A 48 -8.22 4.83 -3.99
CA LEU A 48 -7.48 5.15 -2.76
C LEU A 48 -5.97 5.08 -3.01
N ALA A 49 -5.50 4.07 -3.74
CA ALA A 49 -4.09 3.93 -4.09
C ALA A 49 -3.60 5.11 -4.93
N PHE A 50 -4.35 5.54 -5.94
CA PHE A 50 -4.02 6.71 -6.75
C PHE A 50 -3.97 7.99 -5.90
N ASP A 51 -4.92 8.22 -5.01
CA ASP A 51 -4.91 9.36 -4.09
C ASP A 51 -3.64 9.40 -3.22
N VAL A 52 -3.26 8.24 -2.67
CA VAL A 52 -2.04 8.10 -1.84
C VAL A 52 -0.79 8.35 -2.69
N LEU A 53 -0.64 7.64 -3.81
CA LEU A 53 0.56 7.69 -4.65
C LEU A 53 0.77 9.07 -5.29
N HIS A 54 -0.29 9.71 -5.79
CA HIS A 54 -0.18 11.08 -6.30
C HIS A 54 0.16 12.09 -5.21
N SER A 55 -0.37 11.92 -4.00
CA SER A 55 -0.01 12.78 -2.87
C SER A 55 1.46 12.62 -2.47
N MET A 56 1.97 11.39 -2.44
CA MET A 56 3.39 11.12 -2.18
C MET A 56 4.29 11.63 -3.31
N LYS A 57 3.84 11.55 -4.58
CA LYS A 57 4.57 12.11 -5.73
C LYS A 57 4.71 13.63 -5.63
N MET A 58 3.71 14.30 -5.08
CA MET A 58 3.71 15.75 -4.86
C MET A 58 4.61 16.17 -3.70
N LEU A 59 4.80 15.31 -2.70
CA LEU A 59 5.63 15.59 -1.52
C LEU A 59 6.63 14.44 -1.28
N PRO A 60 7.58 14.19 -2.21
CA PRO A 60 8.43 13.01 -2.16
C PRO A 60 9.38 13.00 -0.95
N SER A 61 9.74 14.18 -0.44
CA SER A 61 10.63 14.34 0.71
C SER A 61 9.88 14.48 2.04
N PHE A 62 8.55 14.26 2.07
CA PHE A 62 7.79 14.43 3.30
C PHE A 62 8.18 13.37 4.34
N SER A 63 8.80 13.85 5.42
CA SER A 63 9.30 13.05 6.52
C SER A 63 9.07 13.81 7.82
N VAL A 64 8.72 13.08 8.88
CA VAL A 64 8.57 13.66 10.23
C VAL A 64 9.58 13.04 11.21
N SER A 65 10.08 11.85 10.89
CA SER A 65 11.10 11.12 11.67
C SER A 65 11.63 9.92 10.89
N ASN A 66 12.55 9.17 11.48
CA ASN A 66 12.92 7.85 10.95
C ASN A 66 11.82 6.81 11.24
N PRO A 67 11.69 5.76 10.41
CA PRO A 67 10.78 4.65 10.67
C PRO A 67 11.11 3.96 12.00
N SER A 68 10.09 3.52 12.72
CA SER A 68 10.26 2.78 13.97
C SER A 68 10.76 1.35 13.73
N SER A 69 11.43 0.76 14.72
CA SER A 69 11.89 -0.64 14.65
C SER A 69 10.74 -1.61 14.41
N SER A 70 9.56 -1.37 15.00
CA SER A 70 8.38 -2.20 14.79
C SER A 70 7.88 -2.15 13.34
N VAL A 71 7.92 -0.96 12.73
CA VAL A 71 7.55 -0.78 11.31
C VAL A 71 8.51 -1.53 10.40
N LEU A 72 9.83 -1.42 10.64
CA LEU A 72 10.83 -2.13 9.85
C LEU A 72 10.74 -3.66 10.06
N GLN A 73 10.55 -4.12 11.29
CA GLN A 73 10.38 -5.54 11.60
C GLN A 73 9.16 -6.13 10.90
N LEU A 74 8.00 -5.44 10.93
CA LEU A 74 6.82 -5.91 10.22
C LEU A 74 7.05 -5.94 8.70
N LEU A 75 7.70 -4.91 8.16
CA LEU A 75 8.00 -4.84 6.73
C LEU A 75 8.90 -6.01 6.30
N ASP A 76 9.94 -6.31 7.08
CA ASP A 76 10.85 -7.42 6.80
C ASP A 76 10.11 -8.78 6.85
N CYS A 77 9.17 -8.96 7.79
CA CYS A 77 8.31 -10.14 7.83
C CYS A 77 7.46 -10.30 6.58
N ILE A 78 6.85 -9.22 6.08
CA ILE A 78 5.98 -9.28 4.89
C ILE A 78 6.82 -9.50 3.61
N VAL A 79 7.93 -8.77 3.47
CA VAL A 79 8.79 -8.84 2.28
C VAL A 79 9.54 -10.17 2.21
N GLY A 80 9.97 -10.70 3.35
CA GLY A 80 10.73 -11.95 3.45
C GLY A 80 9.87 -13.22 3.43
N ALA A 81 8.55 -13.11 3.30
CA ALA A 81 7.66 -14.26 3.29
C ALA A 81 7.90 -15.13 2.04
N ASP A 82 8.31 -16.39 2.26
CA ASP A 82 8.53 -17.37 1.20
C ASP A 82 7.37 -18.38 1.14
N PRO A 83 6.58 -18.41 0.04
CA PRO A 83 5.47 -19.33 -0.12
C PRO A 83 5.89 -20.81 -0.23
N ASN A 84 7.18 -21.09 -0.42
CA ASN A 84 7.73 -22.45 -0.43
C ASN A 84 8.27 -22.90 0.93
N SER A 85 8.20 -22.04 1.96
CA SER A 85 8.72 -22.34 3.28
C SER A 85 7.80 -23.28 4.05
N ASP A 86 8.40 -24.29 4.69
CA ASP A 86 7.71 -25.22 5.61
C ASP A 86 7.23 -24.54 6.91
N MET A 87 7.56 -23.25 7.11
CA MET A 87 7.17 -22.47 8.28
C MET A 87 5.68 -22.06 8.26
N TYR A 88 5.02 -22.13 7.10
CA TYR A 88 3.61 -21.77 6.95
C TYR A 88 2.73 -23.01 6.98
N SER A 89 1.73 -22.98 7.85
CA SER A 89 0.72 -24.04 7.94
C SER A 89 -0.18 -24.03 6.69
N GLU A 90 -0.88 -25.15 6.42
CA GLU A 90 -1.86 -25.21 5.32
C GLU A 90 -2.93 -24.12 5.43
N ASP A 91 -3.26 -23.69 6.66
CA ASP A 91 -4.22 -22.63 6.94
C ASP A 91 -3.72 -21.22 6.55
N ASP A 92 -2.41 -21.05 6.34
CA ASP A 92 -1.75 -19.80 5.93
C ASP A 92 -1.40 -19.77 4.43
N HIS A 93 -1.90 -20.73 3.66
CA HIS A 93 -1.66 -20.86 2.22
C HIS A 93 -2.85 -20.39 1.36
N SER A 94 -2.63 -20.30 0.05
CA SER A 94 -3.65 -20.01 -0.97
C SER A 94 -4.47 -18.74 -0.66
N ILE A 95 -5.77 -18.86 -0.39
CA ILE A 95 -6.64 -17.70 -0.11
C ILE A 95 -6.28 -16.99 1.20
N SER A 96 -5.62 -17.70 2.12
CA SER A 96 -5.18 -17.17 3.41
C SER A 96 -3.76 -16.61 3.37
N TRP A 97 -3.06 -16.73 2.24
CA TRP A 97 -1.72 -16.17 2.07
C TRP A 97 -1.73 -14.68 2.42
N GLY A 98 -0.80 -14.26 3.27
CA GLY A 98 -0.83 -12.93 3.90
C GLY A 98 -1.04 -12.99 5.40
N HIS A 99 -1.86 -13.93 5.89
CA HIS A 99 -2.30 -13.92 7.29
C HIS A 99 -1.14 -13.99 8.28
N ALA A 100 -0.30 -15.01 8.15
CA ALA A 100 0.86 -15.22 8.99
C ALA A 100 1.81 -14.02 8.97
N GLN A 101 2.23 -13.50 7.80
CA GLN A 101 3.20 -12.40 7.76
C GLN A 101 2.65 -11.05 8.26
N TYR A 102 1.33 -10.83 8.21
CA TYR A 102 0.68 -9.64 8.79
C TYR A 102 0.35 -9.77 10.28
N HIS A 103 0.56 -10.95 10.90
CA HIS A 103 0.32 -11.23 12.33
C HIS A 103 1.51 -11.90 13.06
N SER A 104 2.57 -12.24 12.34
CA SER A 104 3.71 -12.97 12.88
C SER A 104 4.41 -12.13 13.95
N GLY A 105 4.73 -12.76 15.08
CA GLY A 105 5.43 -12.10 16.18
C GLY A 105 4.57 -11.16 17.04
N SER A 106 3.24 -11.33 17.05
CA SER A 106 2.27 -10.53 17.85
C SER A 106 2.17 -9.04 17.47
N LEU A 107 2.76 -8.65 16.34
CA LEU A 107 2.75 -7.28 15.85
C LEU A 107 1.83 -7.19 14.62
N SER A 108 0.64 -6.62 14.82
CA SER A 108 -0.30 -6.36 13.73
C SER A 108 0.07 -5.08 12.96
N LEU A 109 -0.49 -4.96 11.76
CA LEU A 109 -0.42 -3.74 10.96
C LEU A 109 -0.84 -2.47 11.74
N SER A 110 -1.92 -2.56 12.52
CA SER A 110 -2.41 -1.43 13.32
C SER A 110 -1.55 -1.12 14.55
N GLN A 111 -0.78 -2.09 15.05
CA GLN A 111 0.18 -1.87 16.14
C GLN A 111 1.50 -1.30 15.64
N ALA A 112 1.89 -1.60 14.40
CA ALA A 112 3.09 -1.06 13.78
C ALA A 112 2.86 0.34 13.19
N LEU A 113 1.77 0.51 12.43
CA LEU A 113 1.43 1.77 11.76
C LEU A 113 0.56 2.66 12.65
N LEU A 114 1.11 3.15 13.77
CA LEU A 114 0.35 3.99 14.72
C LEU A 114 0.20 5.45 14.28
N SER A 115 1.15 5.94 13.48
CA SER A 115 1.23 7.33 13.04
C SER A 115 2.20 7.47 11.88
N TRP A 116 2.15 8.62 11.20
CA TRP A 116 3.12 8.93 10.15
C TRP A 116 4.54 9.03 10.71
N GLY A 117 4.71 9.53 11.94
CA GLY A 117 6.02 9.52 12.60
C GLY A 117 6.58 8.11 12.83
N SER A 118 5.72 7.11 13.06
CA SER A 118 6.15 5.71 13.17
C SER A 118 6.57 5.15 11.82
N LEU A 119 5.88 5.52 10.73
CA LEU A 119 6.23 5.20 9.35
C LEU A 119 7.51 5.90 8.87
N GLY A 120 7.73 7.12 9.36
CA GLY A 120 8.88 7.96 9.11
C GLY A 120 8.76 8.77 7.82
N ASN A 121 8.75 8.09 6.67
CA ASN A 121 8.95 8.72 5.35
C ASN A 121 8.19 8.02 4.20
N VAL A 122 8.17 8.70 3.04
CA VAL A 122 7.55 8.21 1.80
C VAL A 122 8.14 6.86 1.36
N ASP A 123 9.46 6.68 1.39
CA ASP A 123 10.12 5.43 0.96
C ASP A 123 9.56 4.20 1.70
N THR A 124 9.47 4.29 3.03
CA THR A 124 8.95 3.21 3.86
C THR A 124 7.48 2.93 3.55
N ALA A 125 6.68 3.98 3.32
CA ALA A 125 5.29 3.82 2.93
C ALA A 125 5.14 3.11 1.58
N LEU A 126 5.94 3.47 0.58
CA LEU A 126 5.95 2.83 -0.74
C LEU A 126 6.37 1.36 -0.65
N ARG A 127 7.34 1.03 0.22
CA ARG A 127 7.74 -0.36 0.49
C ARG A 127 6.60 -1.19 1.08
N PHE A 128 5.81 -0.64 2.01
CA PHE A 128 4.61 -1.32 2.53
C PHE A 128 3.56 -1.55 1.45
N ILE A 129 3.29 -0.55 0.61
CA ILE A 129 2.33 -0.68 -0.49
C ILE A 129 2.80 -1.76 -1.48
N ALA A 130 4.09 -1.74 -1.86
CA ALA A 130 4.68 -2.75 -2.73
C ALA A 130 4.61 -4.16 -2.13
N ALA A 131 4.90 -4.30 -0.84
CA ALA A 131 4.80 -5.57 -0.12
C ALA A 131 3.34 -6.11 -0.10
N GLY A 132 2.35 -5.22 0.07
CA GLY A 132 0.95 -5.59 -0.03
C GLY A 132 0.55 -6.04 -1.45
N VAL A 133 0.95 -5.30 -2.48
CA VAL A 133 0.72 -5.67 -3.89
C VAL A 133 1.39 -7.01 -4.22
N GLN A 134 2.62 -7.22 -3.76
CA GLN A 134 3.35 -8.49 -3.90
C GLN A 134 2.60 -9.63 -3.23
N THR A 135 2.09 -9.42 -2.01
CA THR A 135 1.35 -10.44 -1.27
C THR A 135 0.06 -10.85 -2.00
N VAL A 136 -0.69 -9.88 -2.56
CA VAL A 136 -1.89 -10.18 -3.37
C VAL A 136 -1.53 -10.96 -4.63
N LYS A 137 -0.51 -10.53 -5.37
CA LYS A 137 -0.05 -11.23 -6.58
C LYS A 137 0.41 -12.66 -6.27
N MET A 138 1.08 -12.84 -5.13
CA MET A 138 1.51 -14.16 -4.69
C MET A 138 0.32 -15.06 -4.31
N ALA A 139 -0.64 -14.54 -3.54
CA ALA A 139 -1.85 -15.29 -3.20
C ALA A 139 -2.60 -15.76 -4.46
N LYS A 140 -2.71 -14.89 -5.47
CA LYS A 140 -3.29 -15.25 -6.78
C LYS A 140 -2.48 -16.32 -7.50
N HIS A 141 -1.16 -16.19 -7.51
CA HIS A 141 -0.28 -17.17 -8.15
C HIS A 141 -0.39 -18.54 -7.48
N ILE A 142 -0.42 -18.58 -6.15
CA ILE A 142 -0.64 -19.80 -5.38
C ILE A 142 -1.99 -20.41 -5.77
N CYS A 143 -3.11 -19.67 -5.64
CA CYS A 143 -4.43 -20.18 -6.02
C CYS A 143 -4.49 -20.70 -7.47
N PHE A 144 -3.82 -20.03 -8.41
CA PHE A 144 -3.74 -20.46 -9.80
C PHE A 144 -3.03 -21.83 -9.94
N ILE A 145 -1.87 -22.01 -9.31
CA ILE A 145 -1.13 -23.28 -9.32
C ILE A 145 -1.95 -24.40 -8.67
N ASP A 146 -2.74 -24.05 -7.67
CA ASP A 146 -3.53 -24.99 -6.88
C ASP A 146 -4.87 -25.34 -7.49
N ASN A 147 -5.23 -24.65 -8.58
CA ASN A 147 -6.55 -24.72 -9.19
C ASN A 147 -7.68 -24.37 -8.19
N LEU A 148 -7.45 -23.34 -7.38
CA LEU A 148 -8.39 -22.79 -6.41
C LEU A 148 -8.96 -21.43 -6.87
N PRO A 149 -10.20 -21.10 -6.50
CA PRO A 149 -10.77 -19.78 -6.78
C PRO A 149 -10.08 -18.69 -5.95
N ASP A 150 -9.92 -17.50 -6.52
CA ASP A 150 -9.25 -16.34 -5.91
C ASP A 150 -10.22 -15.24 -5.43
N THR A 151 -11.48 -15.59 -5.17
CA THR A 151 -12.57 -14.61 -4.97
C THR A 151 -12.59 -13.93 -3.60
N SER A 152 -11.70 -14.27 -2.66
CA SER A 152 -11.70 -13.75 -1.28
C SER A 152 -10.33 -13.83 -0.60
N LEU A 153 -9.29 -13.32 -1.28
CA LEU A 153 -7.93 -13.35 -0.76
C LEU A 153 -7.78 -12.44 0.48
N LEU A 154 -7.29 -12.99 1.59
CA LEU A 154 -6.95 -12.18 2.78
C LEU A 154 -5.91 -11.12 2.46
N ALA A 155 -4.97 -11.43 1.57
CA ALA A 155 -3.99 -10.47 1.03
C ALA A 155 -4.64 -9.17 0.53
N SER A 156 -5.80 -9.24 -0.12
CA SER A 156 -6.51 -8.05 -0.65
C SER A 156 -7.04 -7.18 0.48
N CYS A 157 -7.56 -7.77 1.56
CA CYS A 157 -7.98 -7.05 2.76
C CYS A 157 -6.79 -6.39 3.45
N TYR A 158 -5.64 -7.07 3.53
CA TYR A 158 -4.42 -6.48 4.10
C TYR A 158 -3.89 -5.30 3.29
N LEU A 159 -3.89 -5.39 1.97
CA LEU A 159 -3.50 -4.27 1.10
C LEU A 159 -4.44 -3.07 1.30
N GLN A 160 -5.75 -3.29 1.35
CA GLN A 160 -6.71 -2.22 1.62
C GLN A 160 -6.44 -1.54 2.97
N ASN A 161 -6.31 -2.33 4.05
CA ASN A 161 -6.01 -1.79 5.39
C ASN A 161 -4.69 -1.03 5.43
N THR A 162 -3.68 -1.50 4.69
CA THR A 162 -2.38 -0.83 4.56
C THR A 162 -2.53 0.55 3.92
N LEU A 163 -3.26 0.64 2.80
CA LEU A 163 -3.54 1.90 2.12
C LEU A 163 -4.35 2.86 2.99
N GLU A 164 -5.37 2.37 3.68
CA GLU A 164 -6.24 3.17 4.56
C GLU A 164 -5.46 3.78 5.73
N LEU A 165 -4.64 2.98 6.43
CA LEU A 165 -3.80 3.44 7.53
C LEU A 165 -2.74 4.45 7.08
N ILE A 166 -2.02 4.12 6.00
CA ILE A 166 -1.03 5.05 5.40
C ILE A 166 -1.69 6.37 5.04
N TRP A 167 -2.85 6.32 4.37
CA TRP A 167 -3.56 7.52 3.96
C TRP A 167 -4.06 8.35 5.14
N GLN A 168 -4.63 7.70 6.15
CA GLN A 168 -5.08 8.35 7.36
C GLN A 168 -3.93 9.12 8.01
N HIS A 169 -2.82 8.45 8.28
CA HIS A 169 -1.68 9.03 8.96
C HIS A 169 -0.97 10.09 8.12
N TRP A 170 -0.86 9.91 6.81
CA TRP A 170 -0.38 10.92 5.88
C TRP A 170 -1.17 12.24 6.00
N LYS A 171 -2.50 12.15 6.03
CA LYS A 171 -3.39 13.31 6.19
C LYS A 171 -3.21 13.97 7.55
N GLU A 172 -3.18 13.18 8.62
CA GLU A 172 -3.02 13.67 10.01
C GLU A 172 -1.69 14.43 10.20
N ALA A 173 -0.64 14.00 9.50
CA ALA A 173 0.66 14.68 9.51
C ALA A 173 0.71 15.95 8.64
N GLY A 174 -0.32 16.23 7.84
CA GLY A 174 -0.38 17.41 6.97
C GLY A 174 0.08 17.17 5.53
N GLY A 175 0.35 15.93 5.13
CA GLY A 175 0.78 15.60 3.76
C GLY A 175 -0.30 15.84 2.69
N LYS A 176 -1.56 16.08 3.07
CA LYS A 176 -2.64 16.41 2.13
C LYS A 176 -2.69 17.92 1.87
N LEU A 177 -2.04 18.36 0.79
CA LEU A 177 -2.11 19.75 0.35
C LEU A 177 -3.55 20.18 0.04
N THR A 178 -3.89 21.40 0.44
CA THR A 178 -5.16 22.06 0.14
C THR A 178 -5.12 22.69 -1.25
N LYS A 179 -6.30 22.94 -1.83
CA LYS A 179 -6.42 23.69 -3.10
C LYS A 179 -5.68 25.04 -3.02
N SER A 180 -5.75 25.73 -1.88
CA SER A 180 -5.08 27.02 -1.70
C SER A 180 -3.56 26.89 -1.74
N GLN A 181 -2.99 25.87 -1.09
CA GLN A 181 -1.55 25.61 -1.12
C GLN A 181 -1.08 25.29 -2.53
N LEU A 182 -1.82 24.43 -3.26
CA LEU A 182 -1.51 24.09 -4.66
C LEU A 182 -1.58 25.30 -5.59
N MET A 183 -2.60 26.16 -5.43
CA MET A 183 -2.72 27.40 -6.21
C MET A 183 -1.57 28.38 -5.93
N THR A 184 -1.21 28.51 -4.65
CA THR A 184 -0.08 29.37 -4.23
C THR A 184 1.21 28.86 -4.87
N TRP A 185 1.46 27.55 -4.80
CA TRP A 185 2.62 26.91 -5.42
C TRP A 185 2.72 27.16 -6.92
N ILE A 186 1.62 26.92 -7.64
CA ILE A 186 1.54 27.14 -9.10
C ILE A 186 1.85 28.59 -9.45
N GLN A 187 1.36 29.55 -8.67
CA GLN A 187 1.64 30.97 -8.88
C GLN A 187 3.10 31.32 -8.57
N ASP A 188 3.63 30.84 -7.44
CA ASP A 188 5.01 31.11 -7.00
C ASP A 188 6.06 30.52 -7.97
N LYS A 189 5.75 29.37 -8.59
CA LYS A 189 6.60 28.71 -9.59
C LYS A 189 6.30 29.11 -11.03
N GLU A 190 5.40 30.09 -11.23
CA GLU A 190 4.97 30.57 -12.55
C GLU A 190 4.49 29.45 -13.49
N ILE A 191 3.95 28.36 -12.93
CA ILE A 191 3.39 27.25 -13.71
C ILE A 191 2.09 27.75 -14.32
N GLY A 192 2.01 27.75 -15.65
CA GLY A 192 0.85 28.30 -16.37
C GLY A 192 -0.46 27.56 -16.07
N CYS A 193 -1.22 28.00 -15.06
CA CYS A 193 -2.55 27.49 -14.78
C CYS A 193 -3.61 28.45 -15.35
N LYS A 194 -4.20 28.08 -16.48
CA LYS A 194 -5.15 28.93 -17.23
C LYS A 194 -6.53 29.05 -16.56
N ASN A 195 -6.83 28.25 -15.53
CA ASN A 195 -8.17 28.16 -14.97
C ASN A 195 -8.22 28.47 -13.45
N LYS A 196 -8.72 29.65 -13.09
CA LYS A 196 -8.94 30.06 -11.69
C LYS A 196 -9.97 29.19 -10.94
N ASN A 197 -10.81 28.47 -11.67
CA ASN A 197 -11.83 27.55 -11.14
C ASN A 197 -11.41 26.08 -11.18
N ALA A 198 -10.14 25.77 -11.47
CA ALA A 198 -9.62 24.40 -11.50
C ALA A 198 -9.96 23.62 -10.22
N LYS A 199 -10.32 22.35 -10.38
CA LYS A 199 -10.50 21.43 -9.24
C LYS A 199 -9.15 21.09 -8.63
N LYS A 200 -9.14 20.53 -7.42
CA LYS A 200 -7.87 20.20 -6.75
C LYS A 200 -7.04 19.21 -7.59
N GLU A 201 -7.72 18.24 -8.18
CA GLU A 201 -7.15 17.20 -9.01
C GLU A 201 -6.50 17.78 -10.27
N ASP A 202 -7.15 18.78 -10.90
CA ASP A 202 -6.58 19.49 -12.05
C ASP A 202 -5.26 20.20 -11.67
N LEU A 203 -5.18 20.78 -10.47
CA LEU A 203 -3.97 21.46 -9.99
C LEU A 203 -2.83 20.47 -9.70
N VAL A 204 -3.15 19.32 -9.10
CA VAL A 204 -2.19 18.24 -8.90
C VAL A 204 -1.64 17.78 -10.24
N ASN A 205 -2.51 17.54 -11.22
CA ASN A 205 -2.10 17.13 -12.57
C ASN A 205 -1.22 18.19 -13.26
N VAL A 206 -1.54 19.48 -13.10
CA VAL A 206 -0.72 20.58 -13.64
C VAL A 206 0.70 20.56 -13.05
N ILE A 207 0.84 20.33 -11.73
CA ILE A 207 2.15 20.29 -11.07
C ILE A 207 2.91 19.02 -11.45
N LEU A 208 2.25 17.86 -11.45
CA LEU A 208 2.87 16.58 -11.83
C LEU A 208 3.26 16.50 -13.31
N SER A 209 2.64 17.31 -14.18
CA SER A 209 2.99 17.41 -15.61
C SER A 209 4.06 18.47 -15.90
N ALA A 210 4.47 19.25 -14.89
CA ALA A 210 5.53 20.24 -15.03
C ALA A 210 6.93 19.57 -15.00
N SER A 211 7.99 20.35 -15.20
CA SER A 211 9.37 19.84 -15.03
C SER A 211 9.55 19.24 -13.64
N SER A 212 10.36 18.18 -13.51
CA SER A 212 10.68 17.56 -12.22
C SER A 212 11.24 18.55 -11.20
N ASP A 213 11.90 19.61 -11.66
CA ASP A 213 12.46 20.70 -10.83
C ASP A 213 11.38 21.57 -10.16
N LEU A 214 10.10 21.37 -10.53
CA LEU A 214 8.94 22.12 -10.04
C LEU A 214 8.08 21.30 -9.07
N ILE A 215 8.50 20.08 -8.73
CA ILE A 215 7.95 19.29 -7.63
C ILE A 215 8.43 19.91 -6.30
N PRO A 216 7.55 20.11 -5.31
CA PRO A 216 7.93 20.66 -4.00
C PRO A 216 9.11 19.94 -3.34
N THR A 217 10.11 20.71 -2.93
CA THR A 217 11.23 20.23 -2.10
C THR A 217 10.83 20.18 -0.62
N GLU A 218 11.72 19.67 0.24
CA GLU A 218 11.50 19.65 1.69
C GLU A 218 11.32 21.05 2.28
N GLU A 219 12.08 22.05 1.79
CA GLU A 219 11.96 23.44 2.23
C GLU A 219 10.57 24.03 1.88
N ASP A 220 10.08 23.70 0.69
CA ASP A 220 8.76 24.12 0.22
C ASP A 220 7.64 23.48 1.05
N ILE A 221 7.81 22.21 1.41
CA ILE A 221 6.89 21.47 2.26
C ILE A 221 6.77 22.14 3.63
N ASN A 222 7.89 22.49 4.26
CA ASN A 222 7.90 23.17 5.56
C ASN A 222 7.17 24.53 5.48
N SER A 223 7.35 25.29 4.41
CA SER A 223 6.60 26.54 4.16
C SER A 223 5.09 26.35 4.05
N PHE A 224 4.61 25.20 3.55
CA PHE A 224 3.17 24.90 3.53
C PHE A 224 2.61 24.59 4.92
N LEU A 225 3.41 23.98 5.79
CA LEU A 225 3.01 23.54 7.13
C LEU A 225 3.05 24.69 8.15
N ASP A 226 4.00 25.62 8.00
CA ASP A 226 4.18 26.74 8.92
C ASP A 226 3.17 27.88 8.74
N LYS A 227 2.48 27.97 7.59
CA LYS A 227 1.47 29.03 7.36
C LYS A 227 0.23 28.77 8.23
N PRO A 228 -0.04 29.58 9.27
CA PRO A 228 -1.20 29.36 10.11
C PRO A 228 -2.46 29.57 9.27
N SER A 229 -3.30 28.54 9.25
CA SER A 229 -4.70 28.64 8.86
C SER A 229 -5.30 29.86 9.56
N LYS A 230 -5.59 30.92 8.80
CA LYS A 230 -6.41 32.05 9.26
C LYS A 230 -7.81 31.51 9.52
N ARG A 231 -8.01 30.82 10.65
CA ARG A 231 -9.33 30.54 11.21
C ARG A 231 -9.96 31.89 11.51
N LYS A 232 -10.89 32.33 10.66
CA LYS A 232 -11.83 33.39 11.01
C LYS A 232 -12.57 32.92 12.27
N ARG A 233 -12.24 33.54 13.41
CA ARG A 233 -13.13 33.55 14.57
C ARG A 233 -14.36 34.36 14.16
N SER A 234 -15.54 33.72 14.10
CA SER A 234 -16.83 34.40 14.22
C SER A 234 -17.21 34.43 15.68
#